data_AF-A0A1F6WB45-F1
#
_entry.id   AF-A0A1F6WB45-F1
#
_cell.length_a   1.000
_cell.length_b   1.000
_cell.length_c   1.000
_cell.angle_alpha   90.00
_cell.angle_beta   90.00
_cell.angle_gamma   90.00
#
_symmetry.space_group_name_H-M   'P 1'
#
loop_
_entity.id
_entity.type
_entity.pdbx_description
1 polymer ?
#
loop_
_entity_poly.entity_id
_entity_poly.type
_entity_poly.pdbx_seq_one_letter_code
_entity_poly.pdbx_strand_id
1 'polypeptide(L)'
;MKKPIKFFKLSFFKFLDVSGILLGLFLSFLGLFSVMGRDIPGWLGWVVMAIGICAFLLHLGHYFNLKYMRWLFGDNYFIQK
;
A
#
# COMPACT_ATOMS: atom_id res chain seq x y z
N MET A 1 -28.69 12.57 -14.48
CA MET A 1 -27.83 13.06 -13.38
C MET A 1 -27.02 11.92 -12.78
N LYS A 2 -25.71 11.79 -13.07
CA LYS A 2 -24.82 10.74 -12.50
C LYS A 2 -23.38 11.24 -12.23
N LYS A 3 -23.18 12.53 -12.01
CA LYS A 3 -21.85 13.14 -11.82
C LYS A 3 -21.22 12.95 -10.41
N PRO A 4 -21.95 12.92 -9.27
CA PRO A 4 -21.28 12.91 -7.96
C PRO A 4 -20.63 11.57 -7.60
N ILE A 5 -21.16 10.44 -8.12
CA ILE A 5 -20.67 9.10 -7.80
C ILE A 5 -19.25 8.86 -8.32
N LYS A 6 -18.91 9.42 -9.49
CA LYS A 6 -17.57 9.30 -10.07
C LYS A 6 -16.51 10.04 -9.25
N PHE A 7 -16.87 11.22 -8.72
CA PHE A 7 -15.95 12.03 -7.90
C PHE A 7 -15.68 11.38 -6.54
N PHE A 8 -16.73 10.84 -5.91
CA PHE A 8 -16.61 10.12 -4.65
C PHE A 8 -15.76 8.86 -4.79
N LYS A 9 -15.97 8.07 -5.86
CA LYS A 9 -15.11 6.92 -6.16
C LYS A 9 -13.65 7.31 -6.32
N LEU A 10 -13.36 8.33 -7.15
CA LEU A 10 -11.98 8.75 -7.41
C LEU A 10 -11.28 9.22 -6.13
N SER A 11 -11.99 9.99 -5.29
CA SER A 11 -11.45 10.45 -4.00
C SER A 11 -11.22 9.31 -3.02
N PHE A 12 -12.14 8.34 -2.96
CA PHE A 12 -12.03 7.17 -2.10
C PHE A 12 -10.82 6.30 -2.47
N PHE A 13 -10.60 6.04 -3.76
CA PHE A 13 -9.44 5.24 -4.20
C PHE A 13 -8.12 5.93 -3.90
N LYS A 14 -8.00 7.24 -4.18
CA LYS A 14 -6.81 8.00 -3.79
C LYS A 14 -6.58 8.00 -2.28
N PHE A 15 -7.64 8.13 -1.49
CA PHE A 15 -7.55 8.07 -0.04
C PHE A 15 -7.10 6.69 0.44
N LEU A 16 -7.66 5.62 -0.14
CA LEU A 16 -7.28 4.24 0.15
C LEU A 16 -5.79 4.01 -0.12
N ASP A 17 -5.26 4.48 -1.25
CA ASP A 17 -3.84 4.37 -1.57
C ASP A 17 -2.95 5.15 -0.60
N VAL A 18 -3.30 6.41 -0.29
CA VAL A 18 -2.55 7.21 0.67
C VAL A 18 -2.54 6.56 2.05
N SER A 19 -3.69 6.04 2.49
CA SER A 19 -3.78 5.29 3.75
C SER A 19 -2.97 4.00 3.71
N GLY A 20 -2.91 3.30 2.57
CA GLY A 20 -2.11 2.11 2.37
C GLY A 20 -0.60 2.36 2.35
N ILE A 21 -0.16 3.47 1.73
CA ILE A 21 1.23 3.95 1.78
C ILE A 21 1.63 4.24 3.23
N LEU A 22 0.77 4.97 3.96
CA LEU A 22 1.04 5.33 5.35
C LEU A 22 1.08 4.09 6.26
N LEU A 23 0.17 3.14 6.04
CA LEU A 23 0.16 1.85 6.73
C LEU A 23 1.42 1.03 6.43
N GLY A 24 1.86 0.99 5.17
CA GLY A 24 3.09 0.29 4.78
C GLY A 24 4.34 0.89 5.42
N LEU A 25 4.44 2.22 5.47
CA LEU A 25 5.49 2.93 6.21
C LEU A 25 5.45 2.58 7.71
N PHE A 26 4.26 2.65 8.31
CA PHE A 26 4.07 2.32 9.72
C PHE A 26 4.50 0.89 10.04
N LEU A 27 4.07 -0.10 9.26
CA LEU A 27 4.46 -1.50 9.43
C LEU A 27 5.96 -1.72 9.24
N SER A 28 6.58 -1.00 8.30
CA SER A 28 8.03 -1.08 8.08
C SER A 28 8.81 -0.56 9.30
N PHE A 29 8.41 0.59 9.85
CA PHE A 29 8.99 1.12 11.08
C PHE A 29 8.71 0.24 12.29
N LEU A 30 7.50 -0.28 12.42
CA LEU A 30 7.11 -1.20 13.49
C LEU A 30 7.93 -2.49 13.45
N GLY A 31 8.14 -3.05 12.24
CA GLY A 31 8.98 -4.22 12.02
C GLY A 31 10.43 -3.95 12.40
N LEU A 32 11.00 -2.81 11.99
CA LEU A 32 12.34 -2.39 12.38
C LEU A 32 12.48 -2.25 13.90
N PHE A 33 11.53 -1.57 14.55
CA PHE A 33 11.50 -1.43 16.01
C PHE A 33 11.36 -2.78 16.71
N SER A 34 10.56 -3.70 16.16
CA SER A 34 10.36 -5.04 16.71
C SER A 34 11.60 -5.92 16.61
N VAL A 35 12.43 -5.73 15.57
CA VAL A 35 13.72 -6.42 15.43
C VAL A 35 14.75 -5.88 16.44
N MET A 36 14.68 -4.59 16.79
CA MET A 36 15.56 -3.95 17.78
C MET A 36 15.09 -4.16 19.23
N GLY A 37 13.79 -4.37 19.44
CA GLY A 37 13.18 -4.63 20.74
C GLY A 37 13.27 -6.11 21.16
N ARG A 38 13.21 -6.37 22.47
CA ARG A 38 13.19 -7.75 23.02
C ARG A 38 11.78 -8.30 23.22
N ASP A 39 10.73 -7.52 22.93
CA ASP A 39 9.36 -7.86 23.30
C ASP A 39 8.70 -8.87 22.34
N ILE A 40 9.23 -9.02 21.13
CA ILE A 40 8.65 -9.87 20.06
C ILE A 40 9.74 -10.77 19.48
N PRO A 41 9.43 -12.02 19.08
CA PRO A 41 10.39 -12.86 18.37
C PRO A 41 10.92 -12.16 17.12
N GLY A 42 12.24 -12.02 16.99
CA GLY A 42 12.87 -11.23 15.92
C GLY A 42 12.47 -11.67 14.50
N TRP A 43 12.20 -12.96 14.28
CA TRP A 43 11.69 -13.46 13.00
C TRP A 43 10.35 -12.84 12.60
N LEU A 44 9.48 -12.55 13.58
CA LEU A 44 8.19 -11.92 13.33
C LEU A 44 8.37 -10.44 12.94
N GLY A 45 9.33 -9.76 13.55
CA GLY A 45 9.70 -8.39 13.17
C GLY A 45 10.15 -8.29 11.71
N TRP A 46 10.96 -9.23 11.23
CA TRP A 46 11.36 -9.32 9.82
C TRP A 46 10.17 -9.56 8.88
N VAL A 47 9.23 -10.44 9.27
CA VAL A 47 8.01 -10.69 8.48
C VAL A 47 7.12 -9.44 8.40
N VAL A 48 6.89 -8.77 9.53
CA VAL A 48 6.11 -7.52 9.59
C VAL A 48 6.75 -6.43 8.73
N MET A 49 8.08 -6.29 8.81
CA MET A 49 8.81 -5.34 7.98
C MET A 49 8.67 -5.66 6.49
N ALA A 50 8.84 -6.93 6.09
CA ALA A 50 8.71 -7.36 4.71
C ALA A 50 7.30 -7.09 4.16
N ILE A 51 6.25 -7.41 4.94
CA ILE A 51 4.86 -7.13 4.56
C ILE A 51 4.62 -5.61 4.45
N GLY A 52 5.16 -4.82 5.38
CA GLY A 52 5.07 -3.35 5.33
C GLY A 52 5.69 -2.76 4.07
N ILE A 53 6.89 -3.22 3.70
CA ILE A 53 7.59 -2.79 2.48
C ILE A 53 6.78 -3.19 1.24
N CYS A 54 6.28 -4.42 1.19
CA CYS A 54 5.45 -4.89 0.07
C CYS A 54 4.17 -4.06 -0.06
N ALA A 55 3.45 -3.83 1.04
CA ALA A 55 2.25 -3.00 1.05
C ALA A 55 2.55 -1.56 0.59
N PHE A 56 3.63 -0.96 1.09
CA PHE A 56 4.08 0.35 0.68
C PHE A 56 4.34 0.41 -0.83
N LEU A 57 5.11 -0.53 -1.37
CA LEU A 57 5.43 -0.56 -2.80
C LEU A 57 4.19 -0.77 -3.68
N LEU A 58 3.28 -1.65 -3.26
CA LEU A 58 2.01 -1.89 -3.97
C LEU A 58 1.15 -0.63 -4.02
N HIS A 59 0.93 0.02 -2.89
CA HIS A 59 0.11 1.23 -2.84
C HIS A 59 0.79 2.42 -3.51
N LEU A 60 2.11 2.55 -3.41
CA LEU A 60 2.88 3.58 -4.11
C LEU A 60 2.83 3.36 -5.63
N GLY A 61 3.00 2.11 -6.07
CA GLY A 61 2.89 1.71 -7.46
C GLY A 61 1.51 1.99 -8.04
N HIS A 62 0.46 1.69 -7.27
CA HIS A 62 -0.92 1.96 -7.65
C HIS A 62 -1.17 3.48 -7.72
N TYR A 63 -0.74 4.24 -6.71
CA TYR A 63 -0.94 5.69 -6.65
C TYR A 63 -0.32 6.43 -7.84
N PHE A 64 0.92 6.08 -8.21
CA PHE A 64 1.63 6.69 -9.33
C PHE A 64 1.32 6.07 -10.70
N ASN A 65 0.49 5.02 -10.75
CA ASN A 65 0.21 4.25 -11.97
C ASN A 65 1.51 3.80 -12.67
N LEU A 66 2.45 3.25 -11.89
CA LEU A 66 3.75 2.84 -12.39
C LEU A 66 3.62 1.64 -13.35
N LYS A 67 4.40 1.66 -14.44
CA LYS A 67 4.35 0.65 -15.51
C LYS A 67 4.53 -0.79 -15.03
N TYR A 68 5.28 -1.01 -13.94
CA TYR A 68 5.50 -2.34 -13.38
C TYR A 68 4.26 -2.93 -12.67
N MET A 69 3.39 -2.10 -12.08
CA MET A 69 2.10 -2.56 -11.54
C MET A 69 1.18 -3.09 -12.64
N ARG A 70 1.23 -2.45 -13.81
CA ARG A 70 0.50 -2.88 -15.00
C ARG A 70 1.02 -4.20 -15.57
N TRP A 71 2.31 -4.48 -15.39
CA TRP A 71 2.92 -5.77 -15.72
C TRP A 71 2.55 -6.86 -14.69
N LEU A 72 2.53 -6.55 -13.39
CA LEU A 72 2.23 -7.49 -12.31
C LEU A 72 0.75 -7.89 -12.21
N PHE A 73 -0.16 -6.92 -12.39
CA PHE A 73 -1.60 -7.13 -12.17
C PHE A 73 -2.45 -7.00 -13.44
N GLY A 74 -1.82 -6.72 -14.58
CA GLY A 74 -2.49 -6.59 -15.88
C GLY A 74 -3.17 -5.24 -16.12
N ASP A 75 -3.62 -5.03 -17.35
CA ASP A 75 -4.22 -3.77 -17.84
C ASP A 75 -5.52 -3.36 -17.12
N ASN A 76 -6.23 -4.32 -16.50
CA ASN A 76 -7.51 -4.09 -15.86
C ASN A 76 -7.42 -3.71 -14.36
N TYR A 77 -6.22 -3.66 -13.79
CA TYR A 77 -6.03 -3.39 -12.35
C TYR A 77 -6.19 -1.90 -11.99
N PHE A 78 -5.88 -1.02 -12.94
CA PHE A 78 -6.15 0.41 -12.80
C PHE A 78 -7.60 0.65 -13.20
N ILE A 79 -8.41 1.09 -12.24
CA ILE A 79 -9.80 1.48 -12.41
C ILE A 79 -9.95 2.22 -13.74
N GLN A 80 -10.70 1.61 -14.67
CA GLN A 80 -11.01 2.19 -15.97
C GLN A 80 -11.47 3.64 -15.78
N LYS A 81 -10.70 4.56 -16.37
CA LYS A 81 -10.94 6.01 -16.37
C LYS A 81 -12.28 6.35 -17.03
#